data_AF-A0A9D6SSX8-F1
#
_entry.id   AF-A0A9D6SSX8-F1
#
_cell.length_a   1.000
_cell.length_b   1.000
_cell.length_c   1.000
_cell.angle_alpha   90.00
_cell.angle_beta   90.00
_cell.angle_gamma   90.00
#
_symmetry.space_group_name_H-M   'P 1'
#
loop_
_entity.id
_entity.type
_entity.pdbx_description
1 polymer ?
#
loop_
_entity_poly.entity_id
_entity_poly.type
_entity_poly.pdbx_seq_one_letter_code
_entity_poly.pdbx_strand_id
1 'polypeptide(L)'
;MRPVTSMLLLCLVALAAAVILAATKLMDSQTAVGLLGVLIGAGISATTSILLARENRHLQLATAALDKRLAAHQAAYALWWKIVGAVHHNDKIGDVVMEADDWWKNNCLYLDADSRQAFRACLMFAFNHKDLLGGPRSKEAAKLAEESWKEIMKPGQTLVEGVALPSLGKAEKPLDIPDA
;
A
#
# COMPACT_ATOMS: atom_id res chain seq x y z
N MET A 1 -23.60 -9.53 17.48
CA MET A 1 -24.38 -8.62 18.34
C MET A 1 -23.46 -7.47 18.77
N ARG A 2 -23.91 -6.21 18.63
CA ARG A 2 -23.02 -5.04 18.61
C ARG A 2 -22.60 -4.63 20.04
N PRO A 3 -21.31 -4.44 20.33
CA PRO A 3 -20.84 -4.03 21.67
C PRO A 3 -21.40 -2.67 22.11
N VAL A 4 -21.79 -1.83 21.15
CA VAL A 4 -22.43 -0.52 21.37
C VAL A 4 -23.76 -0.64 22.10
N THR A 5 -24.57 -1.68 21.82
CA THR A 5 -25.87 -1.84 22.49
C THR A 5 -25.70 -2.27 23.95
N SER A 6 -24.69 -3.08 24.26
CA SER A 6 -24.40 -3.52 25.62
C SER A 6 -23.86 -2.39 26.50
N MET A 7 -23.03 -1.50 25.94
CA MET A 7 -22.45 -0.38 26.68
C MET A 7 -23.48 0.73 26.95
N LEU A 8 -24.35 1.03 25.98
CA LEU A 8 -25.50 1.93 26.17
C LEU A 8 -26.48 1.40 27.23
N LEU A 9 -26.74 0.09 27.23
CA LEU A 9 -27.59 -0.55 28.24
C LEU A 9 -26.97 -0.42 29.65
N LEU A 10 -25.66 -0.63 29.79
CA LEU A 10 -24.94 -0.46 31.05
C LEU A 10 -24.94 0.98 31.55
N CYS A 11 -24.72 1.97 30.67
CA CYS A 11 -24.83 3.38 31.03
C CYS A 11 -26.24 3.77 31.46
N LEU A 12 -27.28 3.28 30.75
CA LEU A 12 -28.68 3.52 31.10
C LEU A 12 -29.05 2.89 32.45
N VAL A 13 -28.58 1.66 32.72
CA VAL A 13 -28.79 0.98 34.00
C VAL A 13 -28.06 1.70 35.14
N ALA A 14 -26.84 2.18 34.93
CA ALA A 14 -26.08 2.94 35.93
C ALA A 14 -26.74 4.31 36.21
N LEU A 15 -27.23 4.99 35.17
CA LEU A 15 -27.96 6.25 35.30
C LEU A 15 -29.28 6.04 36.07
N ALA A 16 -30.03 4.98 35.74
CA ALA A 16 -31.26 4.63 36.44
C ALA A 16 -31.00 4.29 37.92
N ALA A 17 -29.95 3.53 38.23
CA ALA A 17 -29.56 3.21 39.60
C ALA A 17 -29.16 4.46 40.40
N ALA A 18 -28.40 5.39 39.80
CA ALA A 18 -28.03 6.67 40.40
C ALA A 18 -29.25 7.54 40.72
N VAL A 19 -30.23 7.60 39.80
CA VAL A 19 -31.49 8.32 39.99
C VAL A 19 -32.32 7.68 41.11
N ILE A 20 -32.39 6.35 41.19
CA ILE A 20 -33.11 5.63 42.26
C ILE A 20 -32.44 5.86 43.63
N LEU A 21 -31.10 5.85 43.71
CA LEU A 21 -30.34 6.15 44.92
C LEU A 21 -30.52 7.60 45.41
N ALA A 22 -30.57 8.56 44.48
CA ALA A 22 -30.87 9.95 44.81
C ALA A 22 -32.34 10.14 45.27
N ALA A 23 -33.29 9.47 44.62
CA ALA A 23 -34.71 9.54 44.95
C ALA A 23 -35.05 8.92 46.31
N THR A 24 -34.27 7.93 46.77
CA THR A 24 -34.45 7.25 48.06
C THR A 24 -33.81 7.99 49.25
N LYS A 25 -33.22 9.20 49.03
CA LYS A 25 -32.53 10.02 50.05
C LYS A 25 -31.38 9.30 50.79
N LEU A 26 -30.82 8.24 50.21
CA LEU A 26 -29.72 7.46 50.76
C LEU A 26 -28.34 8.11 50.56
N MET A 27 -28.25 9.19 49.78
CA MET A 27 -27.00 9.90 49.47
C MET A 27 -27.11 11.40 49.79
N ASP A 28 -26.03 11.96 50.34
CA ASP A 28 -25.87 13.41 50.48
C ASP A 28 -25.73 14.06 49.09
N SER A 29 -26.18 15.31 48.98
CA SER A 29 -26.22 16.06 47.71
C SER A 29 -24.86 16.17 47.04
N GLN A 30 -23.77 16.27 47.81
CA GLN A 30 -22.42 16.35 47.26
C GLN A 30 -21.97 15.02 46.64
N THR A 31 -22.38 13.89 47.22
CA THR A 31 -22.07 12.55 46.71
C THR A 31 -22.81 12.26 45.41
N ALA A 32 -24.06 12.73 45.30
CA ALA A 32 -24.85 12.60 44.07
C ALA A 32 -24.24 13.35 42.89
N VAL A 33 -23.77 14.58 43.11
CA VAL A 33 -23.10 15.38 42.06
C VAL A 33 -21.78 14.73 41.61
N GLY A 34 -20.99 14.20 42.55
CA GLY A 34 -19.75 13.49 42.22
C GLY A 34 -19.97 12.25 41.35
N LEU A 35 -20.98 11.43 41.69
CA LEU A 35 -21.32 10.24 40.91
C LEU A 35 -21.77 10.59 39.48
N LEU A 36 -22.58 11.65 39.34
CA LEU A 36 -23.07 12.13 38.06
C LEU A 36 -21.92 12.62 37.16
N GLY A 37 -20.95 13.33 37.73
CA GLY A 37 -19.72 13.74 37.03
C GLY A 37 -18.91 12.56 36.51
N VAL A 38 -18.75 11.50 37.31
CA VAL A 38 -18.04 10.27 36.88
C VAL A 38 -18.78 9.56 35.75
N LEU A 39 -20.11 9.44 35.82
CA LEU A 39 -20.91 8.80 34.77
C LEU A 39 -20.84 9.56 33.44
N ILE A 40 -20.92 10.88 33.49
CA ILE A 40 -20.77 11.74 32.29
C ILE A 40 -19.35 11.61 31.72
N GLY A 41 -18.32 11.71 32.59
CA GLY A 41 -16.93 11.56 32.18
C GLY A 41 -16.63 10.20 31.54
N ALA A 42 -17.15 9.12 32.12
CA ALA A 42 -17.02 7.77 31.56
C ALA A 42 -17.73 7.64 30.20
N GLY A 43 -18.92 8.24 30.04
CA GLY A 43 -19.65 8.26 28.77
C GLY A 43 -18.90 9.00 27.66
N ILE A 44 -18.33 10.17 27.97
CA ILE A 44 -17.51 10.95 27.02
C ILE A 44 -16.22 10.18 26.67
N SER A 45 -15.55 9.59 27.66
CA SER A 45 -14.32 8.80 27.44
C SER A 45 -14.60 7.55 26.59
N ALA A 46 -15.70 6.84 26.84
CA ALA A 46 -16.09 5.68 26.06
C ALA A 46 -16.37 6.01 24.59
N THR A 47 -17.15 7.06 24.34
CA THR A 47 -17.53 7.49 22.98
C THR A 47 -16.32 7.95 22.17
N THR A 48 -15.45 8.76 22.78
CA THR A 48 -14.19 9.21 22.15
C THR A 48 -13.25 8.04 21.86
N SER A 49 -13.10 7.09 22.78
CA SER A 49 -12.24 5.91 22.61
C SER A 49 -12.71 5.01 21.46
N ILE A 50 -14.03 4.81 21.32
CA ILE A 50 -14.61 4.02 20.21
C ILE A 50 -14.39 4.70 18.86
N LEU A 51 -14.56 6.03 18.80
CA LEU A 51 -14.32 6.79 17.58
C LEU A 51 -12.84 6.76 17.19
N LEU A 52 -11.94 7.01 18.14
CA LEU A 52 -10.49 6.96 17.92
C LEU A 52 -10.05 5.56 17.46
N ALA A 53 -10.58 4.49 18.06
CA ALA A 53 -10.27 3.12 17.65
C ALA A 53 -10.78 2.77 16.24
N ARG A 54 -11.81 3.46 15.75
CA ARG A 54 -12.30 3.29 14.37
C ARG A 54 -11.38 3.98 13.38
N GLU A 55 -11.04 5.25 13.62
CA GLU A 55 -10.11 6.01 12.77
C GLU A 55 -8.74 5.33 12.73
N ASN A 56 -8.22 4.90 13.88
CA ASN A 56 -6.93 4.22 13.96
C ASN A 56 -6.92 2.90 13.16
N ARG A 57 -8.03 2.14 13.15
CA ARG A 57 -8.13 0.94 12.29
C ARG A 57 -8.10 1.27 10.80
N HIS A 58 -8.81 2.32 10.38
CA HIS A 58 -8.77 2.75 8.98
C HIS A 58 -7.37 3.20 8.58
N LEU A 59 -6.71 3.98 9.43
CA LEU A 59 -5.32 4.40 9.22
C LEU A 59 -4.38 3.20 9.15
N GLN A 60 -4.49 2.24 10.07
CA GLN A 60 -3.66 1.02 10.06
C GLN A 60 -3.85 0.18 8.80
N LEU A 61 -5.09 0.06 8.31
CA LEU A 61 -5.36 -0.65 7.06
C LEU A 61 -4.79 0.11 5.85
N ALA A 62 -4.90 1.44 5.84
CA ALA A 62 -4.34 2.29 4.80
C ALA A 62 -2.80 2.23 4.79
N THR A 63 -2.15 2.30 5.95
CA THR A 63 -0.70 2.16 6.06
C THR A 63 -0.24 0.77 5.64
N ALA A 64 -0.94 -0.29 6.07
CA ALA A 64 -0.61 -1.65 5.65
C ALA A 64 -0.75 -1.85 4.13
N ALA A 65 -1.75 -1.23 3.50
CA ALA A 65 -1.92 -1.25 2.05
C ALA A 65 -0.81 -0.47 1.34
N LEU A 66 -0.40 0.68 1.88
CA LEU A 66 0.72 1.47 1.36
C LEU A 66 2.05 0.72 1.46
N ASP A 67 2.32 0.08 2.60
CA ASP A 67 3.54 -0.72 2.80
C ASP A 67 3.62 -1.87 1.80
N LYS A 68 2.49 -2.57 1.56
CA LYS A 68 2.41 -3.63 0.54
C LYS A 68 2.63 -3.11 -0.87
N ARG A 69 2.07 -1.94 -1.19
CA ARG A 69 2.28 -1.29 -2.48
C ARG A 69 3.74 -0.89 -2.68
N LEU A 70 4.38 -0.28 -1.68
CA LEU A 70 5.80 0.10 -1.75
C LEU A 70 6.69 -1.14 -1.93
N ALA A 71 6.47 -2.18 -1.11
CA ALA A 71 7.22 -3.42 -1.21
C ALA A 71 7.06 -4.09 -2.59
N ALA A 72 5.86 -4.03 -3.18
CA ALA A 72 5.62 -4.58 -4.51
C ALA A 72 6.38 -3.80 -5.61
N HIS A 73 6.42 -2.47 -5.56
CA HIS A 73 7.19 -1.68 -6.53
C HIS A 73 8.69 -1.91 -6.38
N GLN A 74 9.20 -2.00 -5.15
CA GLN A 74 10.62 -2.31 -4.91
C GLN A 74 10.99 -3.71 -5.43
N ALA A 75 10.14 -4.71 -5.21
CA ALA A 75 10.37 -6.05 -5.72
C ALA A 75 10.32 -6.10 -7.27
N ALA A 76 9.36 -5.41 -7.89
CA ALA A 76 9.30 -5.25 -9.34
C ALA A 76 10.56 -4.56 -9.87
N TYR A 77 11.05 -3.51 -9.20
CA TYR A 77 12.25 -2.79 -9.61
C TYR A 77 13.50 -3.66 -9.54
N ALA A 78 13.63 -4.49 -8.50
CA ALA A 78 14.72 -5.46 -8.40
C ALA A 78 14.65 -6.53 -9.51
N LEU A 79 13.46 -7.06 -9.80
CA LEU A 79 13.25 -8.01 -10.89
C LEU A 79 13.54 -7.38 -12.26
N TRP A 80 13.15 -6.13 -12.48
CA TRP A 80 13.47 -5.39 -13.68
C TRP A 80 14.98 -5.28 -13.90
N TRP A 81 15.76 -4.91 -12.87
CA TRP A 81 17.22 -4.91 -12.97
C TRP A 81 17.82 -6.28 -13.28
N LYS A 82 17.26 -7.36 -12.71
CA LYS A 82 17.67 -8.73 -13.07
C LYS A 82 17.39 -9.02 -14.56
N ILE A 83 16.23 -8.63 -15.07
CA ILE A 83 15.86 -8.79 -16.49
C ILE A 83 16.85 -8.04 -17.38
N VAL A 84 17.11 -6.76 -17.09
CA VAL A 84 18.06 -5.93 -17.85
C VAL A 84 19.45 -6.56 -17.88
N GLY A 85 19.93 -7.09 -16.75
CA GLY A 85 21.21 -7.80 -16.70
C GLY A 85 21.24 -9.14 -17.45
N ALA A 86 20.08 -9.79 -17.60
CA ALA A 86 19.98 -11.12 -18.22
C ALA A 86 19.59 -11.09 -19.70
N VAL A 87 19.03 -10.00 -20.22
CA VAL A 87 18.38 -9.92 -21.54
C VAL A 87 19.26 -10.30 -22.73
N HIS A 88 20.58 -10.10 -22.64
CA HIS A 88 21.55 -10.49 -23.67
C HIS A 88 22.19 -11.87 -23.42
N HIS A 89 21.75 -12.59 -22.38
CA HIS A 89 22.23 -13.91 -21.97
C HIS A 89 21.14 -14.96 -22.23
N ASN A 90 21.20 -15.61 -23.40
CA ASN A 90 20.16 -16.56 -23.86
C ASN A 90 19.90 -17.73 -22.91
N ASP A 91 20.93 -18.16 -22.18
CA ASP A 91 20.88 -19.25 -21.20
C ASP A 91 20.20 -18.85 -19.88
N LYS A 92 20.05 -17.55 -19.60
CA LYS A 92 19.57 -17.04 -18.31
C LYS A 92 18.23 -16.31 -18.39
N ILE A 93 17.96 -15.64 -19.51
CA ILE A 93 16.79 -14.75 -19.62
C ILE A 93 15.47 -15.49 -19.42
N GLY A 94 15.36 -16.74 -19.89
CA GLY A 94 14.16 -17.56 -19.71
C GLY A 94 13.78 -17.74 -18.24
N ASP A 95 14.74 -18.17 -17.42
CA ASP A 95 14.54 -18.41 -15.98
C ASP A 95 14.20 -17.11 -15.24
N VAL A 96 14.87 -16.01 -15.58
CA VAL A 96 14.62 -14.69 -14.97
C VAL A 96 13.22 -14.16 -15.32
N VAL A 97 12.78 -14.32 -16.58
CA VAL A 97 11.43 -13.93 -17.00
C VAL A 97 10.38 -14.81 -16.32
N MET A 98 10.62 -16.10 -16.15
CA MET A 98 9.72 -16.98 -15.41
C MET A 98 9.60 -16.60 -13.93
N GLU A 99 10.72 -16.30 -13.25
CA GLU A 99 10.72 -15.78 -11.88
C GLU A 99 9.85 -14.51 -11.78
N ALA A 100 10.04 -13.58 -12.72
CA ALA A 100 9.32 -12.31 -12.72
C ALA A 100 7.84 -12.45 -13.10
N ASP A 101 7.49 -13.39 -13.98
CA ASP A 101 6.09 -13.69 -14.36
C ASP A 101 5.32 -14.36 -13.20
N ASP A 102 5.98 -15.24 -12.45
CA ASP A 102 5.39 -15.83 -11.24
C ASP A 102 5.22 -14.80 -10.13
N TRP A 103 6.19 -13.91 -9.94
CA TRP A 103 6.01 -12.77 -9.04
C TRP A 103 4.83 -11.89 -9.48
N TRP A 104 4.72 -11.61 -10.77
CA TRP A 104 3.67 -10.78 -11.36
C TRP A 104 2.27 -11.32 -11.05
N LYS A 105 2.03 -12.62 -11.27
CA LYS A 105 0.74 -13.28 -10.99
C LYS A 105 0.29 -13.06 -9.54
N ASN A 106 1.23 -12.99 -8.61
CA ASN A 106 0.96 -12.87 -7.19
C ASN A 106 0.89 -11.42 -6.68
N ASN A 107 1.49 -10.45 -7.38
CA ASN A 107 1.71 -9.10 -6.82
C ASN A 107 1.24 -7.94 -7.71
N CYS A 108 0.87 -8.16 -8.97
CA CYS A 108 0.57 -7.08 -9.92
C CYS A 108 -0.60 -6.15 -9.50
N LEU A 109 -1.49 -6.60 -8.61
CA LEU A 109 -2.58 -5.78 -8.08
C LEU A 109 -2.10 -4.68 -7.11
N TYR A 110 -0.89 -4.81 -6.57
CA TYR A 110 -0.27 -3.80 -5.72
C TYR A 110 0.50 -2.74 -6.50
N LEU A 111 0.71 -2.93 -7.81
CA LEU A 111 1.28 -1.93 -8.70
C LEU A 111 0.20 -0.93 -9.13
N ASP A 112 0.59 0.33 -9.36
CA ASP A 112 -0.28 1.27 -10.08
C ASP A 112 -0.46 0.83 -11.54
N ALA A 113 -1.39 1.47 -12.25
CA ALA A 113 -1.75 1.05 -13.60
C ALA A 113 -0.60 1.14 -14.61
N ASP A 114 0.20 2.21 -14.54
CA ASP A 114 1.27 2.49 -15.49
C ASP A 114 2.46 1.58 -15.22
N SER A 115 2.85 1.44 -13.94
CA SER A 115 3.85 0.48 -13.49
C SER A 115 3.50 -0.94 -13.90
N ARG A 116 2.23 -1.33 -13.71
CA ARG A 116 1.72 -2.64 -14.11
C ARG A 116 1.91 -2.80 -15.63
N GLN A 117 1.36 -1.90 -16.44
CA GLN A 117 1.44 -2.01 -17.90
C GLN A 117 2.90 -2.08 -18.40
N ALA A 118 3.78 -1.21 -17.90
CA ALA A 118 5.18 -1.17 -18.29
C ALA A 118 5.90 -2.47 -17.93
N PHE A 119 5.73 -2.97 -16.70
CA PHE A 119 6.37 -4.21 -16.26
C PHE A 119 5.88 -5.42 -17.06
N ARG A 120 4.58 -5.49 -17.40
CA ARG A 120 4.06 -6.58 -18.26
C ARG A 120 4.66 -6.56 -19.65
N ALA A 121 4.76 -5.37 -20.25
CA ALA A 121 5.38 -5.19 -21.56
C ALA A 121 6.85 -5.63 -21.53
N CYS A 122 7.60 -5.18 -20.52
CA CYS A 122 8.99 -5.58 -20.31
C CYS A 122 9.17 -7.11 -20.31
N LEU A 123 8.34 -7.86 -19.58
CA LEU A 123 8.41 -9.34 -19.58
C LEU A 123 8.24 -9.94 -20.98
N MET A 124 7.27 -9.45 -21.74
CA MET A 124 6.99 -9.92 -23.10
C MET A 124 8.14 -9.58 -24.06
N PHE A 125 8.67 -8.37 -24.00
CA PHE A 125 9.75 -7.93 -24.89
C PHE A 125 11.08 -8.57 -24.51
N ALA A 126 11.40 -8.69 -23.22
CA ALA A 126 12.66 -9.28 -22.75
C ALA A 126 12.83 -10.73 -23.20
N PHE A 127 11.77 -11.54 -23.13
CA PHE A 127 11.84 -12.95 -23.57
C PHE A 127 12.11 -13.08 -25.09
N ASN A 128 11.53 -12.20 -25.89
CA ASN A 128 11.60 -12.25 -27.35
C ASN A 128 12.78 -11.44 -27.93
N HIS A 129 13.46 -10.63 -27.12
CA HIS A 129 14.48 -9.68 -27.59
C HIS A 129 15.61 -10.35 -28.37
N LYS A 130 16.04 -11.54 -27.93
CA LYS A 130 17.10 -12.32 -28.60
C LYS A 130 16.77 -12.67 -30.04
N ASP A 131 15.50 -12.92 -30.35
CA ASP A 131 15.08 -13.35 -31.69
C ASP A 131 15.15 -12.18 -32.68
N LEU A 132 15.04 -10.95 -32.17
CA LEU A 132 15.27 -9.72 -32.94
C LEU A 132 16.76 -9.48 -33.23
N LEU A 133 17.64 -9.90 -32.32
CA LEU A 133 19.10 -9.77 -32.49
C LEU A 133 19.71 -10.84 -33.40
N GLY A 134 19.10 -12.03 -33.46
CA GLY A 134 19.57 -13.17 -34.26
C GLY A 134 19.12 -13.16 -35.73
N GLY A 135 18.25 -12.24 -36.13
CA GLY A 135 17.66 -12.16 -37.47
C GLY A 135 18.60 -11.57 -38.55
N PRO A 136 18.12 -11.49 -39.80
CA PRO A 136 18.84 -10.81 -40.88
C PRO A 136 19.19 -9.37 -40.48
N ARG A 137 20.42 -8.94 -40.76
CA ARG A 137 20.86 -7.56 -40.51
C ARG A 137 20.18 -6.61 -41.50
N SER A 138 18.96 -6.19 -41.20
CA SER A 138 18.19 -5.18 -41.93
C SER A 138 17.92 -3.95 -41.06
N LYS A 139 17.58 -2.83 -41.69
CA LYS A 139 17.22 -1.60 -40.97
C LYS A 139 15.95 -1.78 -40.14
N GLU A 140 15.02 -2.57 -40.64
CA GLU A 140 13.75 -2.90 -39.98
C GLU A 140 14.00 -3.75 -38.73
N ALA A 141 14.86 -4.77 -38.81
CA ALA A 141 15.24 -5.59 -37.65
C ALA A 141 15.92 -4.74 -36.56
N ALA A 142 16.83 -3.84 -36.95
CA ALA A 142 17.47 -2.91 -36.01
C ALA A 142 16.45 -2.00 -35.31
N LYS A 143 15.47 -1.48 -36.05
CA LYS A 143 14.40 -0.64 -35.49
C LYS A 143 13.54 -1.42 -34.50
N LEU A 144 13.16 -2.65 -34.81
CA LEU A 144 12.38 -3.50 -33.89
C LEU A 144 13.15 -3.84 -32.62
N ALA A 145 14.47 -4.09 -32.72
CA ALA A 145 15.32 -4.31 -31.56
C ALA A 145 15.39 -3.05 -30.67
N GLU A 146 15.49 -1.86 -31.27
CA GLU A 146 15.46 -0.58 -30.54
C GLU A 146 14.11 -0.35 -29.85
N GLU A 147 13.00 -0.57 -30.55
CA GLU A 147 11.64 -0.47 -29.99
C GLU A 147 11.44 -1.45 -28.82
N SER A 148 11.90 -2.70 -28.99
CA SER A 148 11.90 -3.70 -27.93
C SER A 148 12.73 -3.27 -26.73
N TRP A 149 13.89 -2.65 -26.94
CA TRP A 149 14.75 -2.17 -25.85
C TRP A 149 14.07 -1.05 -25.05
N LYS A 150 13.40 -0.12 -25.73
CA LYS A 150 12.63 0.95 -25.08
C LYS A 150 11.58 0.40 -24.13
N GLU A 151 10.84 -0.63 -24.56
CA GLU A 151 9.82 -1.27 -23.72
C GLU A 151 10.44 -2.05 -22.54
N ILE A 152 11.64 -2.61 -22.71
CA ILE A 152 12.38 -3.30 -21.63
C ILE A 152 12.86 -2.30 -20.57
N MET A 153 13.26 -1.09 -20.97
CA MET A 153 13.79 -0.06 -20.06
C MET A 153 12.69 0.78 -19.37
N LYS A 154 11.50 0.87 -19.98
CA LYS A 154 10.38 1.66 -19.47
C LYS A 154 10.01 1.44 -17.99
N PRO A 155 10.02 0.21 -17.43
CA PRO A 155 9.64 -0.01 -16.04
C PRO A 155 10.49 0.78 -15.04
N GLY A 156 11.75 1.07 -15.35
CA GLY A 156 12.67 1.73 -14.43
C GLY A 156 12.13 3.04 -13.89
N GLN A 157 11.70 3.93 -14.79
CA GLN A 157 11.13 5.22 -14.41
C GLN A 157 9.71 5.06 -13.84
N THR A 158 8.83 4.30 -14.51
CA THR A 158 7.43 4.19 -14.09
C THR A 158 7.28 3.58 -12.69
N LEU A 159 8.12 2.59 -12.33
CA LEU A 159 8.10 1.96 -11.01
C LEU A 159 8.53 2.92 -9.90
N VAL A 160 9.47 3.83 -10.18
CA VAL A 160 9.91 4.86 -9.23
C VAL A 160 8.81 5.91 -9.06
N GLU A 161 8.24 6.39 -10.16
CA GLU A 161 7.15 7.37 -10.15
C GLU A 161 5.88 6.84 -9.48
N GLY A 162 5.58 5.54 -9.63
CA GLY A 162 4.43 4.85 -9.05
C GLY A 162 4.34 4.85 -7.53
N VAL A 163 5.48 5.10 -6.87
CA VAL A 163 5.61 5.23 -5.40
C VAL A 163 6.23 6.54 -4.96
N ALA A 164 6.34 7.52 -5.86
CA ALA A 164 6.89 8.83 -5.53
C ALA A 164 6.12 9.43 -4.36
N LEU A 165 6.78 9.52 -3.21
CA LEU A 165 6.26 10.22 -2.05
C LEU A 165 6.41 11.72 -2.28
N PRO A 166 5.55 12.56 -1.67
CA PRO A 166 5.79 13.99 -1.63
C PRO A 166 7.21 14.24 -1.12
N SER A 167 7.94 15.06 -1.87
CA SER A 167 9.29 15.46 -1.49
C SER A 167 9.33 15.92 -0.02
N LEU A 168 10.31 15.46 0.74
CA LEU A 168 10.51 15.88 2.15
C LEU A 168 10.99 17.35 2.28
N GLY A 169 10.95 18.12 1.19
CA GLY A 169 11.30 19.54 1.12
C GLY A 169 12.46 19.82 0.18
N LYS A 170 12.97 21.06 0.19
CA LYS A 170 14.00 21.61 -0.71
C LYS A 170 15.36 20.86 -0.73
N ALA A 171 15.50 19.74 -0.03
CA ALA A 171 16.74 18.98 0.14
C ALA A 171 16.91 17.82 -0.85
N GLU A 172 15.86 17.39 -1.57
CA GLU A 172 16.00 16.37 -2.61
C GLU A 172 16.54 16.98 -3.90
N LYS A 173 17.79 16.67 -4.23
CA LYS A 173 18.29 16.82 -5.60
C LYS A 173 17.67 15.70 -6.45
N PRO A 174 17.20 15.98 -7.68
CA PRO A 174 16.86 14.95 -8.64
C PRO A 174 18.06 14.01 -8.79
N LEU A 175 17.79 12.69 -8.74
CA LEU A 175 18.79 11.70 -9.08
C LEU A 175 19.19 11.91 -10.54
N ASP A 176 20.46 12.23 -10.76
CA ASP A 176 21.07 12.31 -12.08
C ASP A 176 21.22 10.87 -12.58
N ILE A 177 20.18 10.36 -13.26
CA ILE A 177 20.22 9.03 -13.88
C ILE A 177 20.93 9.23 -15.22
N PRO A 178 22.16 8.69 -15.41
CA PRO A 178 22.84 8.84 -16.69
C PRO A 178 22.01 8.20 -17.79
N ASP A 179 21.82 8.94 -18.88
CA ASP A 179 21.17 8.45 -20.10
C ASP A 179 21.90 7.17 -20.56
N ALA A 180 21.15 6.07 -20.64
CA ALA A 180 21.64 4.75 -21.04
C ALA A 180 21.89 4.64 -22.55
#